data_AF-A0A6P0SHI7-F1
#
_entry.id   AF-A0A6P0SHI7-F1
#
_cell.length_a   1.000
_cell.length_b   1.000
_cell.length_c   1.000
_cell.angle_alpha   90.00
_cell.angle_beta   90.00
_cell.angle_gamma   90.00
#
_symmetry.space_group_name_H-M   'P 1'
#
loop_
_entity.id
_entity.type
_entity.pdbx_description
1 polymer ?
#
loop_
_entity_poly.entity_id
_entity_poly.type
_entity_poly.pdbx_seq_one_letter_code
_entity_poly.pdbx_strand_id
1 'polypeptide(L)'
;MDTSQSNNLEQGFQTAREVLAHAETHRPNFGHSPHGFLSQTHGFLPVTPPLLALPQNYQAWDEAAAMLPNLFSTQRVCPVLKELPLLSASAEDLDEVYLWRAALLLGYMAHAYVCMSDDKSQLPSVIAVPWEQVNQRLGRPGPGISITDYCGYNWFLKDNSQPRQVENMDLIVAWCGNEEERVFTTTFTEMHSYSDLLVNAAINLQEGIIQDHVDNVKTALLGILDFLGNMTFRSLLKIDTNPYSNTHVDPLIWSKAFANFSAPINSFEGGLSGSGTPIIQLIDALF
;
A
#
# COMPACT_ATOMS: atom_id res chain seq x y z
N MET A 1 -9.55 0.95 26.68
CA MET A 1 -10.76 0.13 26.81
C MET A 1 -11.57 0.47 25.57
N ASP A 2 -11.36 -0.20 24.44
CA ASP A 2 -11.91 -1.54 24.21
C ASP A 2 -11.03 -2.31 23.21
N THR A 3 -10.24 -3.27 23.69
CA THR A 3 -9.36 -4.15 22.89
C THR A 3 -10.09 -5.42 22.43
N SER A 4 -11.43 -5.45 22.51
CA SER A 4 -12.22 -6.67 22.29
C SER A 4 -12.65 -6.91 20.83
N GLN A 5 -12.52 -5.93 19.93
CA GLN A 5 -12.97 -6.11 18.53
C GLN A 5 -11.92 -6.74 17.60
N SER A 6 -10.63 -6.63 17.89
CA SER A 6 -9.57 -7.19 17.03
C SER A 6 -9.37 -8.71 17.18
N ASN A 7 -9.90 -9.32 18.24
CA ASN A 7 -9.77 -10.77 18.52
C ASN A 7 -10.99 -11.61 18.09
N ASN A 8 -12.02 -11.02 17.50
CA ASN A 8 -13.26 -11.73 17.15
C ASN A 8 -13.25 -12.39 15.76
N LEU A 9 -12.26 -12.12 14.91
CA LEU A 9 -12.16 -12.76 13.59
C LEU A 9 -11.69 -14.24 13.68
N GLU A 10 -10.96 -14.62 14.74
CA GLU A 10 -10.36 -15.97 14.83
C GLU A 10 -11.32 -17.06 15.37
N GLN A 11 -12.49 -16.71 15.91
CA GLN A 11 -13.32 -17.67 16.66
C GLN A 11 -14.48 -18.31 15.88
N GLY A 12 -14.50 -18.23 14.54
CA GLY A 12 -15.63 -18.76 13.75
C GLY A 12 -15.34 -19.37 12.39
N PHE A 13 -14.17 -19.11 11.79
CA PHE A 13 -13.87 -19.65 10.45
C PHE A 13 -13.24 -21.04 10.55
N GLN A 14 -13.80 -21.99 9.81
CA GLN A 14 -13.28 -23.34 9.69
C GLN A 14 -12.35 -23.49 8.47
N THR A 15 -12.45 -22.61 7.48
CA THR A 15 -11.61 -22.67 6.26
C THR A 15 -11.15 -21.29 5.78
N ALA A 16 -10.04 -21.26 5.04
CA ALA A 16 -9.50 -20.08 4.37
C ALA A 16 -10.48 -19.52 3.32
N ARG A 17 -11.32 -20.37 2.72
CA ARG A 17 -12.40 -19.93 1.81
C ARG A 17 -13.44 -19.09 2.53
N GLU A 18 -13.81 -19.47 3.75
CA GLU A 18 -14.75 -18.68 4.57
C GLU A 18 -14.14 -17.34 4.98
N VAL A 19 -12.84 -17.32 5.31
CA VAL A 19 -12.11 -16.06 5.59
C VAL A 19 -12.14 -15.14 4.37
N LEU A 20 -11.82 -15.65 3.18
CA LEU A 20 -11.89 -14.86 1.95
C LEU A 20 -13.32 -14.38 1.67
N ALA A 21 -14.32 -15.25 1.73
CA ALA A 21 -15.71 -14.89 1.50
C ALA A 21 -16.20 -13.83 2.50
N HIS A 22 -15.79 -13.92 3.77
CA HIS A 22 -16.07 -12.89 4.76
C HIS A 22 -15.41 -11.56 4.39
N ALA A 23 -14.13 -11.57 4.02
CA ALA A 23 -13.40 -10.38 3.59
C ALA A 23 -14.02 -9.72 2.34
N GLU A 24 -14.66 -10.49 1.45
CA GLU A 24 -15.34 -9.96 0.27
C GLU A 24 -16.76 -9.44 0.56
N THR A 25 -17.49 -10.08 1.47
CA THR A 25 -18.87 -9.73 1.82
C THR A 25 -18.98 -8.59 2.83
N HIS A 26 -18.01 -8.48 3.74
CA HIS A 26 -17.95 -7.46 4.79
C HIS A 26 -16.98 -6.33 4.42
N ARG A 27 -16.82 -6.07 3.12
CA ARG A 27 -16.14 -4.87 2.64
C ARG A 27 -16.93 -3.66 3.14
N PRO A 28 -16.32 -2.78 3.95
CA PRO A 28 -16.91 -1.47 4.19
C PRO A 28 -17.19 -0.75 2.87
N ASN A 29 -18.01 0.31 2.87
CA ASN A 29 -18.41 1.02 1.65
C ASN A 29 -17.22 1.55 0.81
N PHE A 30 -16.01 1.62 1.38
CA PHE A 30 -14.75 1.93 0.71
C PHE A 30 -14.10 0.72 -0.01
N GLY A 31 -14.84 -0.37 -0.21
CA GLY A 31 -14.49 -1.51 -1.06
C GLY A 31 -13.48 -2.50 -0.46
N HIS A 32 -12.89 -2.22 0.70
CA HIS A 32 -11.73 -2.94 1.24
C HIS A 32 -11.63 -2.89 2.78
N SER A 33 -11.04 -3.92 3.39
CA SER A 33 -10.87 -4.01 4.85
C SER A 33 -9.93 -2.90 5.39
N PRO A 34 -10.13 -2.42 6.64
CA PRO A 34 -9.16 -1.61 7.38
C PRO A 34 -7.72 -2.15 7.33
N HIS A 35 -7.62 -3.47 7.24
CA HIS A 35 -6.38 -4.24 7.28
C HIS A 35 -5.77 -4.47 5.89
N GLY A 36 -6.35 -3.89 4.84
CA GLY A 36 -5.86 -3.93 3.48
C GLY A 36 -6.78 -4.62 2.48
N PHE A 37 -6.22 -4.93 1.32
CA PHE A 37 -6.97 -5.50 0.21
C PHE A 37 -6.92 -7.03 0.25
N LEU A 38 -8.06 -7.69 0.09
CA LEU A 38 -8.14 -9.14 -0.09
C LEU A 38 -9.33 -9.47 -0.98
N SER A 39 -9.08 -10.18 -2.07
CA SER A 39 -10.10 -10.65 -2.98
C SER A 39 -9.66 -11.88 -3.76
N GLN A 40 -10.62 -12.63 -4.27
CA GLN A 40 -10.32 -13.79 -5.09
C GLN A 40 -9.65 -13.39 -6.42
N THR A 41 -10.01 -12.23 -6.97
CA THR A 41 -9.66 -11.80 -8.34
C THR A 41 -8.46 -10.87 -8.41
N HIS A 42 -8.16 -10.14 -7.33
CA HIS A 42 -7.06 -9.18 -7.28
C HIS A 42 -6.05 -9.50 -6.17
N GLY A 43 -6.27 -10.59 -5.42
CA GLY A 43 -5.45 -10.95 -4.27
C GLY A 43 -5.38 -9.78 -3.29
N PHE A 44 -4.17 -9.28 -3.07
CA PHE A 44 -3.83 -8.19 -2.16
C PHE A 44 -3.78 -6.79 -2.80
N LEU A 45 -4.36 -6.61 -3.99
CA LEU A 45 -4.57 -5.29 -4.61
C LEU A 45 -6.04 -4.86 -4.57
N PRO A 46 -6.30 -3.54 -4.68
CA PRO A 46 -7.67 -3.06 -4.72
C PRO A 46 -8.37 -3.55 -6.00
N VAL A 47 -9.67 -3.84 -5.89
CA VAL A 47 -10.50 -4.35 -7.01
C VAL A 47 -10.83 -3.21 -7.97
N THR A 48 -11.01 -2.01 -7.44
CA THR A 48 -11.11 -0.77 -8.22
C THR A 48 -9.77 -0.07 -8.25
N PRO A 49 -9.35 0.50 -9.40
CA PRO A 49 -8.14 1.30 -9.46
C PRO A 49 -8.15 2.45 -8.42
N PRO A 50 -6.98 2.81 -7.87
CA PRO A 50 -6.85 3.94 -6.97
C PRO A 50 -7.42 5.24 -7.54
N LEU A 51 -8.11 6.01 -6.70
CA LEU A 51 -8.63 7.33 -7.10
C LEU A 51 -7.48 8.30 -7.37
N LEU A 52 -7.62 9.11 -8.43
CA LEU A 52 -6.59 10.06 -8.88
C LEU A 52 -6.83 11.52 -8.45
N ALA A 53 -7.99 11.82 -7.86
CA ALA A 53 -8.32 13.15 -7.35
C ALA A 53 -9.25 13.03 -6.15
N LEU A 54 -9.10 13.96 -5.20
CA LEU A 54 -10.07 14.24 -4.16
C LEU A 54 -11.13 15.23 -4.69
N PRO A 55 -12.26 15.42 -3.97
CA PRO A 55 -13.22 16.46 -4.31
C PRO A 55 -12.59 17.85 -4.30
N GLN A 56 -13.22 18.80 -5.02
CA GLN A 56 -12.70 20.15 -5.23
C GLN A 56 -12.33 20.89 -3.92
N ASN A 57 -13.08 20.68 -2.84
CA ASN A 57 -12.82 21.28 -1.52
C ASN A 57 -11.58 20.71 -0.80
N TYR A 58 -10.99 19.63 -1.32
CA TYR A 58 -9.78 18.97 -0.82
C TYR A 58 -8.59 19.06 -1.80
N GLN A 59 -8.71 19.86 -2.87
CA GLN A 59 -7.65 20.02 -3.88
C GLN A 59 -6.30 20.44 -3.27
N ALA A 60 -6.30 21.18 -2.15
CA ALA A 60 -5.07 21.59 -1.47
C ALA A 60 -4.18 20.39 -1.07
N TRP A 61 -4.76 19.23 -0.73
CA TRP A 61 -3.98 18.02 -0.45
C TRP A 61 -3.42 17.38 -1.72
N ASP A 62 -4.20 17.33 -2.80
CA ASP A 62 -3.73 16.83 -4.10
C ASP A 62 -2.55 17.67 -4.63
N GLU A 63 -2.68 18.99 -4.58
CA GLU A 63 -1.64 19.93 -5.03
C GLU A 63 -0.38 19.83 -4.17
N ALA A 64 -0.53 19.81 -2.84
CA ALA A 64 0.60 19.69 -1.93
C ALA A 64 1.38 18.38 -2.16
N ALA A 65 0.66 17.27 -2.30
CA ALA A 65 1.25 15.96 -2.57
C ALA A 65 1.96 15.93 -3.94
N ALA A 66 1.36 16.48 -5.00
CA ALA A 66 1.97 16.56 -6.32
C ALA A 66 3.23 17.45 -6.32
N MET A 67 3.30 18.46 -5.45
CA MET A 67 4.46 19.34 -5.31
C MET A 67 5.61 18.75 -4.50
N LEU A 68 5.42 17.64 -3.76
CA LEU A 68 6.42 17.08 -2.84
C LEU A 68 7.81 16.89 -3.47
N PRO A 69 7.98 16.33 -4.69
CA PRO A 69 9.30 16.19 -5.30
C PRO A 69 10.03 17.52 -5.52
N ASN A 70 9.28 18.55 -5.95
CA ASN A 70 9.83 19.89 -6.12
C ASN A 70 10.18 20.54 -4.77
N LEU A 71 9.33 20.36 -3.76
CA LEU A 71 9.57 20.87 -2.41
C LEU A 71 10.76 20.17 -1.75
N PHE A 72 10.95 18.88 -1.98
CA PHE A 72 12.09 18.11 -1.51
C PHE A 72 13.39 18.66 -2.10
N SER A 73 13.48 18.76 -3.43
CA SER A 73 14.67 19.27 -4.13
C SER A 73 15.02 20.72 -3.78
N THR A 74 14.03 21.54 -3.42
CA THR A 74 14.22 22.95 -3.03
C THR A 74 14.28 23.20 -1.52
N GLN A 75 14.20 22.14 -0.70
CA GLN A 75 14.18 22.21 0.78
C GLN A 75 13.04 23.10 1.32
N ARG A 76 11.87 23.06 0.66
CA ARG A 76 10.69 23.87 0.99
C ARG A 76 9.52 23.08 1.57
N VAL A 77 9.70 21.78 1.84
CA VAL A 77 8.66 20.89 2.38
C VAL A 77 8.02 21.47 3.65
N CYS A 78 8.79 21.65 4.72
CA CYS A 78 8.27 22.12 6.00
C CYS A 78 7.54 23.48 5.95
N PRO A 79 8.09 24.56 5.36
CA PRO A 79 7.39 25.84 5.32
C PRO A 79 6.13 25.81 4.45
N VAL A 80 6.07 25.00 3.39
CA VAL A 80 4.86 24.93 2.54
C VAL A 80 3.77 24.11 3.20
N LEU A 81 4.12 22.95 3.78
CA LEU A 81 3.13 22.08 4.43
C LEU A 81 2.48 22.71 5.67
N LYS A 82 3.19 23.61 6.38
CA LYS A 82 2.64 24.36 7.53
C LYS A 82 1.54 25.35 7.13
N GLU A 83 1.58 25.86 5.90
CA GLU A 83 0.64 26.88 5.41
C GLU A 83 -0.59 26.27 4.72
N LEU A 84 -0.71 24.94 4.68
CA LEU A 84 -1.89 24.28 4.15
C LEU A 84 -3.14 24.65 4.98
N PRO A 85 -4.31 24.76 4.34
CA PRO A 85 -5.54 24.93 5.09
C PRO A 85 -5.82 23.70 5.96
N LEU A 86 -6.29 23.91 7.18
CA LEU A 86 -6.84 22.83 8.00
C LEU A 86 -8.16 22.38 7.37
N LEU A 87 -8.15 21.20 6.75
CA LEU A 87 -9.34 20.55 6.21
C LEU A 87 -9.77 19.43 7.13
N SER A 88 -11.06 19.34 7.42
CA SER A 88 -11.64 18.26 8.22
C SER A 88 -11.81 17.00 7.38
N ALA A 89 -11.49 15.83 7.94
CA ALA A 89 -11.78 14.52 7.36
C ALA A 89 -12.83 13.76 8.19
N SER A 90 -13.72 14.49 8.88
CA SER A 90 -14.88 13.92 9.57
C SER A 90 -15.80 13.16 8.59
N ALA A 91 -16.72 12.34 9.13
CA ALA A 91 -17.69 11.61 8.32
C ALA A 91 -18.68 12.56 7.60
N GLU A 92 -18.90 13.75 8.15
CA GLU A 92 -19.77 14.77 7.59
C GLU A 92 -19.12 15.53 6.43
N ASP A 93 -17.79 15.64 6.42
CA ASP A 93 -17.06 16.50 5.48
C ASP A 93 -16.44 15.75 4.30
N LEU A 94 -15.90 14.54 4.53
CA LEU A 94 -15.22 13.74 3.51
C LEU A 94 -15.91 12.39 3.33
N ASP A 95 -16.38 12.10 2.11
CA ASP A 95 -16.98 10.81 1.78
C ASP A 95 -15.97 9.66 1.98
N GLU A 96 -16.47 8.53 2.47
CA GLU A 96 -15.69 7.32 2.75
C GLU A 96 -14.93 6.80 1.53
N VAL A 97 -15.46 6.98 0.32
CA VAL A 97 -14.83 6.55 -0.94
C VAL A 97 -13.43 7.16 -1.13
N TYR A 98 -13.15 8.32 -0.51
CA TYR A 98 -11.88 9.03 -0.63
C TYR A 98 -10.86 8.70 0.46
N LEU A 99 -11.20 7.89 1.46
CA LEU A 99 -10.35 7.66 2.64
C LEU A 99 -8.98 7.08 2.30
N TRP A 100 -8.90 6.08 1.42
CA TRP A 100 -7.61 5.50 1.00
C TRP A 100 -6.71 6.52 0.30
N ARG A 101 -7.28 7.36 -0.57
CA ARG A 101 -6.52 8.45 -1.20
C ARG A 101 -6.07 9.46 -0.15
N ALA A 102 -6.96 9.93 0.72
CA ALA A 102 -6.62 10.89 1.75
C ALA A 102 -5.52 10.34 2.68
N ALA A 103 -5.60 9.05 3.07
CA ALA A 103 -4.58 8.38 3.89
C ALA A 103 -3.21 8.38 3.21
N LEU A 104 -3.17 8.04 1.91
CA LEU A 104 -1.95 8.05 1.11
C LEU A 104 -1.32 9.46 1.07
N LEU A 105 -2.09 10.50 0.72
CA LEU A 105 -1.55 11.85 0.57
C LEU A 105 -1.09 12.43 1.92
N LEU A 106 -1.92 12.31 2.96
CA LEU A 106 -1.59 12.80 4.31
C LEU A 106 -0.41 12.05 4.91
N GLY A 107 -0.32 10.72 4.71
CA GLY A 107 0.81 9.91 5.13
C GLY A 107 2.11 10.36 4.43
N TYR A 108 2.09 10.53 3.11
CA TYR A 108 3.26 11.03 2.38
C TYR A 108 3.68 12.43 2.85
N MET A 109 2.74 13.35 3.07
CA MET A 109 3.05 14.68 3.60
C MET A 109 3.59 14.64 5.03
N ALA A 110 3.09 13.74 5.89
CA ALA A 110 3.59 13.54 7.25
C ALA A 110 5.04 13.04 7.25
N HIS A 111 5.34 12.00 6.46
CA HIS A 111 6.71 11.47 6.31
C HIS A 111 7.64 12.52 5.72
N ALA A 112 7.22 13.18 4.64
CA ALA A 112 7.94 14.28 4.02
C ALA A 112 8.33 15.37 5.03
N TYR A 113 7.37 15.78 5.87
CA TYR A 113 7.61 16.77 6.91
C TYR A 113 8.64 16.28 7.94
N VAL A 114 8.47 15.07 8.50
CA VAL A 114 9.38 14.53 9.52
C VAL A 114 10.79 14.30 8.97
N CYS A 115 10.92 13.86 7.72
CA CYS A 115 12.20 13.68 7.06
C CYS A 115 12.98 15.00 6.91
N MET A 116 12.28 16.12 6.74
CA MET A 116 12.88 17.44 6.47
C MET A 116 12.86 18.38 7.67
N SER A 117 12.18 18.02 8.76
CA SER A 117 12.08 18.84 9.96
C SER A 117 13.26 18.57 10.89
N ASP A 118 13.90 19.63 11.36
CA ASP A 118 14.86 19.56 12.47
C ASP A 118 14.18 19.15 13.78
N ASP A 119 12.92 19.56 13.95
CA ASP A 119 12.05 19.16 15.05
C ASP A 119 11.12 18.04 14.58
N LYS A 120 11.55 16.80 14.79
CA LYS A 120 10.78 15.60 14.45
C LYS A 120 9.65 15.30 15.43
N SER A 121 9.49 16.10 16.48
CA SER A 121 8.60 15.75 17.58
C SER A 121 7.13 16.09 17.33
N GLN A 122 6.81 17.00 16.40
CA GLN A 122 5.42 17.42 16.15
C GLN A 122 5.12 17.72 14.68
N LEU A 123 4.12 17.01 14.15
CA LEU A 123 3.50 17.33 12.87
C LEU A 123 2.62 18.59 12.99
N PRO A 124 2.54 19.43 11.93
CA PRO A 124 1.59 20.53 11.87
C PRO A 124 0.16 20.02 12.03
N SER A 125 -0.70 20.75 12.77
CA SER A 125 -2.10 20.35 12.99
C SER A 125 -2.89 20.18 11.68
N VAL A 126 -2.51 20.92 10.64
CA VAL A 126 -3.08 20.85 9.28
C VAL A 126 -2.87 19.50 8.60
N ILE A 127 -1.91 18.68 9.08
CA ILE A 127 -1.70 17.29 8.66
C ILE A 127 -2.14 16.34 9.77
N ALA A 128 -1.70 16.57 11.01
CA ALA A 128 -1.90 15.64 12.12
C ALA A 128 -3.39 15.35 12.40
N VAL A 129 -4.23 16.39 12.43
CA VAL A 129 -5.67 16.26 12.73
C VAL A 129 -6.42 15.48 11.66
N PRO A 130 -6.37 15.84 10.36
CA PRO A 130 -7.06 15.06 9.34
C PRO A 130 -6.47 13.65 9.18
N TRP A 131 -5.16 13.48 9.37
CA TRP A 131 -4.55 12.16 9.25
C TRP A 131 -5.03 11.21 10.35
N GLU A 132 -5.16 11.68 11.59
CA GLU A 132 -5.80 10.93 12.67
C GLU A 132 -7.24 10.54 12.31
N GLN A 133 -8.05 11.51 11.86
CA GLN A 133 -9.44 11.28 11.48
C GLN A 133 -9.58 10.24 10.37
N VAL A 134 -8.76 10.33 9.32
CA VAL A 134 -8.77 9.37 8.21
C VAL A 134 -8.40 7.97 8.70
N ASN A 135 -7.34 7.82 9.50
CA ASN A 135 -6.90 6.52 9.99
C ASN A 135 -7.94 5.90 10.94
N GLN A 136 -8.54 6.69 11.83
CA GLN A 136 -9.63 6.25 12.70
C GLN A 136 -10.82 5.76 11.88
N ARG A 137 -11.22 6.51 10.84
CA ARG A 137 -12.33 6.12 9.95
C ARG A 137 -12.02 4.90 9.09
N LEU A 138 -10.76 4.71 8.73
CA LEU A 138 -10.28 3.47 8.12
C LEU A 138 -10.20 2.30 9.10
N GLY A 139 -10.49 2.49 10.40
CA GLY A 139 -10.41 1.44 11.41
C GLY A 139 -8.99 1.06 11.84
N ARG A 140 -8.01 1.92 11.56
CA ARG A 140 -6.60 1.72 11.94
C ARG A 140 -6.40 2.09 13.42
N PRO A 141 -5.41 1.48 14.11
CA PRO A 141 -5.14 1.76 15.51
C PRO A 141 -4.57 3.17 15.76
N GLY A 142 -4.10 3.86 14.71
CA GLY A 142 -3.58 5.21 14.78
C GLY A 142 -3.04 5.66 13.41
N PRO A 143 -2.48 6.88 13.34
CA PRO A 143 -2.00 7.48 12.10
C PRO A 143 -0.71 6.82 11.65
N GLY A 144 -0.75 6.15 10.50
CA GLY A 144 0.42 5.51 9.93
C GLY A 144 0.30 5.20 8.45
N ILE A 145 1.45 5.07 7.78
CA ILE A 145 1.53 4.56 6.41
C ILE A 145 1.92 3.08 6.44
N SER A 146 1.19 2.27 5.67
CA SER A 146 1.45 0.84 5.52
C SER A 146 2.05 0.52 4.15
N ILE A 147 2.59 -0.69 3.99
CA ILE A 147 2.96 -1.23 2.67
C ILE A 147 1.75 -1.24 1.71
N THR A 148 0.54 -1.41 2.24
CA THR A 148 -0.69 -1.34 1.44
C THR A 148 -0.92 0.06 0.87
N ASP A 149 -0.69 1.12 1.64
CA ASP A 149 -0.75 2.49 1.14
C ASP A 149 0.38 2.73 0.12
N TYR A 150 1.62 2.38 0.52
CA TYR A 150 2.84 2.71 -0.21
C TYR A 150 2.99 1.98 -1.55
N CYS A 151 2.67 0.69 -1.63
CA CYS A 151 2.79 -0.10 -2.87
C CYS A 151 1.44 -0.60 -3.40
N GLY A 152 0.50 -0.92 -2.51
CA GLY A 152 -0.78 -1.50 -2.91
C GLY A 152 -1.75 -0.50 -3.53
N TYR A 153 -1.72 0.76 -3.06
CA TYR A 153 -2.63 1.82 -3.50
C TYR A 153 -1.94 2.97 -4.26
N ASN A 154 -0.65 3.23 -4.05
CA ASN A 154 0.07 4.32 -4.70
C ASN A 154 0.50 4.02 -6.15
N TRP A 155 -0.46 3.83 -7.06
CA TRP A 155 -0.16 3.60 -8.47
C TRP A 155 -1.30 4.04 -9.38
N PHE A 156 -0.97 4.35 -10.63
CA PHE A 156 -1.93 4.46 -11.72
C PHE A 156 -1.36 3.88 -13.01
N LEU A 157 -2.23 3.48 -13.94
CA LEU A 157 -1.81 3.01 -15.27
C LEU A 157 -1.64 4.19 -16.23
N LYS A 158 -0.53 4.20 -16.95
CA LYS A 158 -0.28 5.16 -18.05
C LYS A 158 -1.24 4.86 -19.21
N ASP A 159 -1.44 3.57 -19.51
CA ASP A 159 -2.43 3.06 -20.45
C ASP A 159 -3.33 2.02 -19.76
N ASN A 160 -4.62 2.34 -19.63
CA ASN A 160 -5.62 1.47 -18.98
C ASN A 160 -5.92 0.18 -19.77
N SER A 161 -5.47 0.07 -21.02
CA SER A 161 -5.59 -1.17 -21.81
C SER A 161 -4.44 -2.16 -21.57
N GLN A 162 -3.37 -1.71 -20.92
CA GLN A 162 -2.16 -2.49 -20.67
C GLN A 162 -2.13 -3.03 -19.23
N PRO A 163 -1.41 -4.13 -18.96
CA PRO A 163 -1.36 -4.74 -17.63
C PRO A 163 -0.65 -3.84 -16.60
N ARG A 164 -0.83 -4.19 -15.31
CA ARG A 164 -0.10 -3.59 -14.17
C ARG A 164 1.36 -4.06 -14.15
N GLN A 165 2.16 -3.52 -15.05
CA GLN A 165 3.61 -3.75 -15.12
C GLN A 165 4.35 -2.44 -14.85
N VAL A 166 5.55 -2.52 -14.25
CA VAL A 166 6.39 -1.35 -13.90
C VAL A 166 6.47 -0.32 -15.04
N GLU A 167 6.62 -0.77 -16.28
CA GLU A 167 6.73 0.08 -17.46
C GLU A 167 5.46 0.90 -17.71
N ASN A 168 4.30 0.32 -17.43
CA ASN A 168 2.98 0.92 -17.62
C ASN A 168 2.41 1.59 -16.35
N MET A 169 3.17 1.62 -15.24
CA MET A 169 2.72 2.23 -13.99
C MET A 169 3.52 3.48 -13.65
N ASP A 170 2.86 4.38 -12.92
CA ASP A 170 3.48 5.53 -12.25
C ASP A 170 2.83 5.76 -10.88
N LEU A 171 3.42 6.64 -10.06
CA LEU A 171 2.98 6.88 -8.69
C LEU A 171 1.94 7.99 -8.60
N ILE A 172 0.93 7.79 -7.75
CA ILE A 172 -0.05 8.85 -7.43
C ILE A 172 0.64 9.99 -6.68
N VAL A 173 1.50 9.65 -5.73
CA VAL A 173 2.33 10.59 -4.97
C VAL A 173 3.75 10.05 -4.92
N ALA A 174 4.71 10.95 -5.14
CA ALA A 174 6.13 10.66 -5.07
C ALA A 174 6.79 11.58 -4.04
N TRP A 175 7.77 11.04 -3.32
CA TRP A 175 8.57 11.78 -2.36
C TRP A 175 9.66 12.60 -3.06
N CYS A 176 10.54 11.92 -3.80
CA CYS A 176 11.66 12.55 -4.51
C CYS A 176 11.42 12.59 -6.02
N GLY A 177 10.47 11.80 -6.53
CA GLY A 177 10.01 11.87 -7.92
C GLY A 177 11.04 11.41 -8.94
N ASN A 178 11.98 10.57 -8.53
CA ASN A 178 12.98 9.97 -9.41
C ASN A 178 12.55 8.57 -9.87
N GLU A 179 13.27 8.04 -10.85
CA GLU A 179 13.01 6.72 -11.41
C GLU A 179 13.26 5.60 -10.38
N GLU A 180 14.22 5.78 -9.46
CA GLU A 180 14.49 4.82 -8.39
C GLU A 180 13.26 4.60 -7.50
N GLU A 181 12.60 5.69 -7.08
CA GLU A 181 11.37 5.62 -6.29
C GLU A 181 10.25 4.97 -7.10
N ARG A 182 10.03 5.41 -8.34
CA ARG A 182 8.95 4.88 -9.18
C ARG A 182 9.13 3.38 -9.43
N VAL A 183 10.29 2.97 -9.95
CA VAL A 183 10.55 1.57 -10.31
C VAL A 183 10.52 0.68 -9.08
N PHE A 184 11.14 1.08 -7.97
CA PHE A 184 11.12 0.29 -6.74
C PHE A 184 9.69 0.08 -6.22
N THR A 185 8.92 1.16 -6.07
CA THR A 185 7.54 1.10 -5.55
C THR A 185 6.63 0.29 -6.48
N THR A 186 6.65 0.57 -7.78
CA THR A 186 5.79 -0.10 -8.76
C THR A 186 6.17 -1.55 -9.00
N THR A 187 7.41 -1.96 -8.70
CA THR A 187 7.81 -3.37 -8.73
C THR A 187 7.06 -4.17 -7.67
N PHE A 188 6.93 -3.62 -6.46
CA PHE A 188 6.09 -4.23 -5.42
C PHE A 188 4.62 -4.28 -5.86
N THR A 189 4.10 -3.23 -6.50
CA THR A 189 2.74 -3.26 -7.06
C THR A 189 2.59 -4.38 -8.11
N GLU A 190 3.56 -4.55 -9.02
CA GLU A 190 3.55 -5.60 -10.04
C GLU A 190 3.61 -6.99 -9.40
N MET A 191 4.43 -7.21 -8.35
CA MET A 191 4.43 -8.45 -7.59
C MET A 191 3.04 -8.78 -7.02
N HIS A 192 2.36 -7.77 -6.45
CA HIS A 192 1.00 -7.92 -5.92
C HIS A 192 -0.04 -8.10 -7.01
N SER A 193 0.24 -7.72 -8.26
CA SER A 193 -0.68 -7.96 -9.39
C SER A 193 -0.92 -9.44 -9.69
N TYR A 194 -0.02 -10.32 -9.24
CA TYR A 194 -0.13 -11.78 -9.35
C TYR A 194 -0.62 -12.46 -8.07
N SER A 195 -0.93 -11.70 -7.02
CA SER A 195 -1.22 -12.27 -5.70
C SER A 195 -2.53 -13.05 -5.62
N ASP A 196 -3.43 -12.88 -6.60
CA ASP A 196 -4.60 -13.74 -6.78
C ASP A 196 -4.19 -15.21 -6.95
N LEU A 197 -3.10 -15.48 -7.68
CA LEU A 197 -2.57 -16.84 -7.83
C LEU A 197 -2.20 -17.45 -6.48
N LEU A 198 -1.48 -16.70 -5.65
CA LEU A 198 -1.06 -17.14 -4.31
C LEU A 198 -2.26 -17.36 -3.39
N VAL A 199 -3.19 -16.39 -3.34
CA VAL A 199 -4.38 -16.48 -2.48
C VAL A 199 -5.24 -17.69 -2.85
N ASN A 200 -5.54 -17.87 -4.14
CA ASN A 200 -6.34 -19.01 -4.59
C ASN A 200 -5.62 -20.35 -4.35
N ALA A 201 -4.30 -20.39 -4.57
CA ALA A 201 -3.51 -21.59 -4.31
C ALA A 201 -3.48 -21.94 -2.82
N ALA A 202 -3.34 -20.96 -1.92
CA ALA A 202 -3.38 -21.17 -0.47
C ALA A 202 -4.71 -21.78 -0.01
N ILE A 203 -5.84 -21.28 -0.53
CA ILE A 203 -7.17 -21.81 -0.23
C ILE A 203 -7.30 -23.25 -0.72
N ASN A 204 -6.97 -23.50 -1.99
CA ASN A 204 -7.08 -24.84 -2.59
C ASN A 204 -6.14 -25.84 -1.91
N LEU A 205 -4.98 -25.39 -1.43
CA LEU A 205 -4.04 -26.20 -0.67
C LEU A 205 -4.67 -26.68 0.64
N GLN A 206 -5.23 -25.77 1.44
CA GLN A 206 -5.88 -26.13 2.71
C GLN A 206 -7.05 -27.09 2.48
N GLU A 207 -7.91 -26.82 1.48
CA GLU A 207 -9.05 -27.68 1.16
C GLU A 207 -8.62 -29.07 0.69
N GLY A 208 -7.59 -29.14 -0.16
CA GLY A 208 -7.01 -30.39 -0.62
C GLY A 208 -6.48 -31.23 0.55
N ILE A 209 -5.83 -30.60 1.54
CA ILE A 209 -5.35 -31.28 2.75
C ILE A 209 -6.51 -31.79 3.60
N ILE A 210 -7.52 -30.95 3.86
CA ILE A 210 -8.70 -31.34 4.67
C ILE A 210 -9.46 -32.51 4.04
N GLN A 211 -9.53 -32.55 2.70
CA GLN A 211 -10.27 -33.55 1.94
C GLN A 211 -9.42 -34.79 1.56
N ASP A 212 -8.15 -34.85 1.97
CA ASP A 212 -7.18 -35.89 1.56
C ASP A 212 -7.07 -36.06 0.03
N HIS A 213 -7.21 -34.95 -0.71
CA HIS A 213 -7.18 -34.92 -2.16
C HIS A 213 -5.78 -34.53 -2.66
N VAL A 214 -4.90 -35.52 -2.78
CA VAL A 214 -3.48 -35.34 -3.15
C VAL A 214 -3.27 -34.58 -4.46
N ASP A 215 -4.08 -34.82 -5.48
CA ASP A 215 -3.92 -34.13 -6.78
C ASP A 215 -4.25 -32.63 -6.68
N ASN A 216 -5.26 -32.24 -5.89
CA ASN A 216 -5.54 -30.83 -5.61
C ASN A 216 -4.38 -30.17 -4.85
N VAL A 217 -3.80 -30.86 -3.87
CA VAL A 217 -2.61 -30.38 -3.13
C VAL A 217 -1.45 -30.12 -4.09
N LYS A 218 -1.17 -31.05 -5.01
CA LYS A 218 -0.11 -30.88 -6.02
C LYS A 218 -0.39 -29.68 -6.92
N THR A 219 -1.62 -29.54 -7.43
CA THR A 219 -2.00 -28.41 -8.28
C THR A 219 -1.85 -27.09 -7.54
N ALA A 220 -2.24 -27.02 -6.27
CA ALA A 220 -2.07 -25.82 -5.45
C ALA A 220 -0.59 -25.46 -5.24
N LEU A 221 0.28 -26.44 -4.92
CA LEU A 221 1.72 -26.21 -4.79
C LEU A 221 2.36 -25.73 -6.10
N LEU A 222 1.93 -26.25 -7.26
CA LEU A 222 2.36 -25.76 -8.56
C LEU A 222 1.90 -24.32 -8.80
N GLY A 223 0.69 -23.95 -8.38
CA GLY A 223 0.22 -22.56 -8.44
C GLY A 223 1.05 -21.60 -7.58
N ILE A 224 1.48 -22.03 -6.38
CA ILE A 224 2.41 -21.27 -5.54
C ILE A 224 3.77 -21.13 -6.25
N LEU A 225 4.27 -22.19 -6.88
CA LEU A 225 5.52 -22.15 -7.65
C LEU A 225 5.43 -21.16 -8.84
N ASP A 226 4.33 -21.17 -9.59
CA ASP A 226 4.09 -20.24 -10.69
C ASP A 226 4.05 -18.79 -10.19
N PHE A 227 3.39 -18.53 -9.05
CA PHE A 227 3.40 -17.23 -8.40
C PHE A 227 4.83 -16.78 -8.03
N LEU A 228 5.61 -17.64 -7.34
CA LEU A 228 6.99 -17.36 -6.97
C LEU A 228 7.87 -17.09 -8.21
N GLY A 229 7.62 -17.81 -9.31
CA GLY A 229 8.28 -17.60 -10.59
C GLY A 229 8.00 -16.22 -11.18
N ASN A 230 6.73 -15.79 -11.20
CA ASN A 230 6.35 -14.44 -11.66
C ASN A 230 6.97 -13.36 -10.76
N MET A 231 6.79 -13.48 -9.44
CA MET A 231 7.32 -12.52 -8.47
C MET A 231 8.85 -12.35 -8.61
N THR A 232 9.58 -13.46 -8.66
CA THR A 232 11.05 -13.45 -8.64
C THR A 232 11.64 -13.09 -9.99
N PHE A 233 11.21 -13.75 -11.06
CA PHE A 233 11.87 -13.66 -12.36
C PHE A 233 11.23 -12.68 -13.33
N ARG A 234 10.01 -12.18 -13.05
CA ARG A 234 9.38 -11.12 -13.86
C ARG A 234 9.38 -9.77 -13.16
N SER A 235 9.02 -9.71 -11.88
CA SER A 235 8.89 -8.45 -11.17
C SER A 235 10.19 -8.02 -10.51
N LEU A 236 10.74 -8.81 -9.57
CA LEU A 236 11.91 -8.40 -8.79
C LEU A 236 13.16 -8.11 -9.64
N LEU A 237 13.34 -8.80 -10.77
CA LEU A 237 14.44 -8.51 -11.70
C LEU A 237 14.34 -7.15 -12.39
N LYS A 238 13.19 -6.46 -12.32
CA LYS A 238 13.04 -5.09 -12.84
C LYS A 238 13.69 -4.05 -11.96
N ILE A 239 14.00 -4.33 -10.69
CA ILE A 239 14.89 -3.49 -9.90
C ILE A 239 16.33 -3.78 -10.36
N ASP A 240 16.71 -3.20 -11.49
CA ASP A 240 17.93 -3.55 -12.21
C ASP A 240 19.04 -2.52 -11.96
N THR A 241 20.17 -2.97 -11.42
CA THR A 241 21.33 -2.09 -11.17
C THR A 241 22.12 -1.76 -12.44
N ASN A 242 21.78 -2.38 -13.59
CA ASN A 242 22.42 -2.09 -14.86
C ASN A 242 21.98 -0.71 -15.39
N PRO A 243 22.90 0.25 -15.59
CA PRO A 243 22.57 1.60 -16.04
C PRO A 243 21.98 1.68 -17.46
N TYR A 244 22.03 0.59 -18.23
CA TYR A 244 21.43 0.50 -19.56
C TYR A 244 20.02 -0.13 -19.55
N SER A 245 19.52 -0.52 -18.37
CA SER A 245 18.18 -1.09 -18.23
C SER A 245 17.11 0.00 -18.30
N ASN A 246 15.95 -0.33 -18.89
CA ASN A 246 14.80 0.58 -18.93
C ASN A 246 14.17 0.79 -17.54
N THR A 247 14.48 -0.08 -16.59
CA THR A 247 14.03 -0.01 -15.20
C THR A 247 15.23 0.13 -14.26
N HIS A 248 16.25 0.88 -14.68
CA HIS A 248 17.45 1.08 -13.88
C HIS A 248 17.13 1.70 -12.52
N VAL A 249 17.66 1.10 -11.45
CA VAL A 249 17.67 1.66 -10.11
C VAL A 249 19.12 1.78 -9.65
N ASP A 250 19.61 3.01 -9.47
CA ASP A 250 20.91 3.26 -8.85
C ASP A 250 20.81 3.01 -7.32
N PRO A 251 21.56 2.02 -6.77
CA PRO A 251 21.49 1.71 -5.35
C PRO A 251 21.88 2.87 -4.42
N LEU A 252 22.78 3.76 -4.86
CA LEU A 252 23.23 4.90 -4.08
C LEU A 252 22.17 6.01 -4.04
N ILE A 253 21.53 6.28 -5.17
CA ILE A 253 20.43 7.26 -5.24
C ILE A 253 19.24 6.75 -4.43
N TRP A 254 18.84 5.50 -4.65
CA TRP A 254 17.76 4.86 -3.90
C TRP A 254 18.02 4.90 -2.39
N SER A 255 19.20 4.48 -1.94
CA SER A 255 19.54 4.44 -0.51
C SER A 255 19.51 5.83 0.13
N LYS A 256 19.94 6.89 -0.58
CA LYS A 256 19.97 8.25 -0.03
C LYS A 256 18.60 8.92 -0.03
N ALA A 257 17.80 8.69 -1.06
CA ALA A 257 16.51 9.34 -1.22
C ALA A 257 15.40 8.65 -0.43
N PHE A 258 15.40 7.31 -0.41
CA PHE A 258 14.27 6.52 0.06
C PHE A 258 14.45 5.94 1.46
N ALA A 259 15.66 5.56 1.88
CA ALA A 259 15.86 4.87 3.16
C ALA A 259 15.43 5.68 4.39
N ASN A 260 15.51 7.02 4.30
CA ASN A 260 15.02 7.89 5.38
C ASN A 260 13.50 8.05 5.37
N PHE A 261 12.86 7.94 4.21
CA PHE A 261 11.41 8.08 4.06
C PHE A 261 10.68 6.80 4.52
N SER A 262 11.29 5.64 4.33
CA SER A 262 10.74 4.34 4.72
C SER A 262 10.82 4.03 6.21
N ALA A 263 11.48 4.88 7.00
CA ALA A 263 11.56 4.73 8.45
C ALA A 263 10.22 5.12 9.11
N PRO A 264 9.80 4.40 10.16
CA PRO A 264 8.60 4.77 10.91
C PRO A 264 8.82 6.10 11.63
N ILE A 265 7.84 6.99 11.56
CA ILE A 265 7.82 8.30 12.21
C ILE A 265 7.06 8.29 13.53
N ASN A 266 6.31 7.22 13.82
CA ASN A 266 5.59 7.04 15.09
C ASN A 266 5.41 5.54 15.45
N SER A 267 4.74 5.26 16.57
CA SER A 267 4.57 3.88 17.11
C SER A 267 3.45 3.05 16.47
N PHE A 268 2.61 3.65 15.61
CA PHE A 268 1.49 2.98 14.96
C PHE A 268 1.86 2.34 13.62
N GLU A 269 3.06 2.59 13.13
CA GLU A 269 3.56 2.07 11.85
C GLU A 269 4.87 1.30 12.01
N GLY A 270 5.05 0.29 11.16
CA GLY A 270 6.33 -0.35 10.94
C GLY A 270 7.10 0.34 9.83
N GLY A 271 8.39 0.01 9.69
CA GLY A 271 9.14 0.46 8.52
C GLY A 271 8.54 -0.12 7.23
N LEU A 272 8.59 0.68 6.15
CA LEU A 272 8.17 0.26 4.82
C LEU A 272 9.18 -0.74 4.24
N SER A 273 9.06 -1.98 4.68
CA SER A 273 9.90 -3.12 4.31
C SER A 273 9.13 -4.13 3.48
N GLY A 274 9.82 -4.82 2.56
CA GLY A 274 9.23 -5.93 1.80
C GLY A 274 8.72 -7.08 2.69
N SER A 275 9.28 -7.26 3.88
CA SER A 275 8.78 -8.23 4.87
C SER A 275 7.39 -7.87 5.41
N GLY A 276 6.98 -6.61 5.32
CA GLY A 276 5.64 -6.16 5.70
C GLY A 276 4.57 -6.42 4.63
N THR A 277 4.93 -7.03 3.50
CA THR A 277 3.96 -7.33 2.44
C THR A 277 3.11 -8.56 2.81
N PRO A 278 1.80 -8.56 2.51
CA PRO A 278 0.93 -9.71 2.79
C PRO A 278 1.31 -10.96 1.99
N ILE A 279 2.02 -10.80 0.86
CA ILE A 279 2.59 -11.90 0.09
C ILE A 279 3.59 -12.70 0.93
N ILE A 280 4.58 -12.03 1.51
CA ILE A 280 5.62 -12.69 2.31
C ILE A 280 4.99 -13.32 3.56
N GLN A 281 4.10 -12.60 4.23
CA GLN A 281 3.39 -13.12 5.41
C GLN A 281 2.56 -14.37 5.11
N LEU A 282 1.88 -14.42 3.96
CA LEU A 282 1.11 -15.61 3.57
C LEU A 282 2.02 -16.78 3.21
N ILE A 283 3.14 -16.55 2.52
CA ILE A 283 4.11 -17.61 2.22
C ILE A 283 4.69 -18.19 3.52
N ASP A 284 5.09 -17.32 4.46
CA ASP A 284 5.62 -17.73 5.77
C ASP A 284 4.57 -18.48 6.61
N ALA A 285 3.28 -18.17 6.46
CA ALA A 285 2.21 -18.90 7.14
C ALA A 285 1.94 -20.29 6.53
N LEU A 286 2.29 -20.50 5.26
CA LEU A 286 2.05 -21.76 4.56
C LEU A 286 3.14 -22.82 4.77
N PHE A 287 4.37 -22.42 5.10
CA PHE A 287 5.56 -23.28 5.17
C PHE A 287 6.32 -23.13 6.49
#